data_AF-A0A2G6R3I0-F1
#
_entry.id   AF-A0A2G6R3I0-F1
#
_cell.length_a   1.000
_cell.length_b   1.000
_cell.length_c   1.000
_cell.angle_alpha   90.00
_cell.angle_beta   90.00
_cell.angle_gamma   90.00
#
_symmetry.space_group_name_H-M   'P 1'
#
loop_
_entity.id
_entity.type
_entity.pdbx_description
1 polymer ?
#
loop_
_entity_poly.entity_id
_entity_poly.type
_entity_poly.pdbx_seq_one_letter_code
_entity_poly.pdbx_strand_id
1 'polypeptide(L)'
;MTEQRPGASADTAGIRSQKRALRRQILASRDENDLTQDAARQARVIELIDQSQPKVVACYLYLPPEPATNIIVDACHERGLTVVAPLLRGVQPRWAVVSPETRLAPGWAGIPTPLDADEFTGVADFVVCSALAATAS
;
A
#
# COMPACT_ATOMS: atom_id res chain seq x y z
N MET A 1 28.40 8.95 29.37
CA MET A 1 29.31 8.94 28.22
C MET A 1 28.43 8.68 27.00
N THR A 2 28.06 9.74 26.29
CA THR A 2 27.03 9.71 25.25
C THR A 2 27.73 9.49 23.91
N GLU A 3 27.63 8.30 23.33
CA GLU A 3 28.13 8.03 21.99
C GLU A 3 27.25 8.75 20.95
N GLN A 4 27.78 9.84 20.39
CA GLN A 4 27.29 10.43 19.16
C GLN A 4 27.72 9.55 17.97
N ARG A 5 26.74 8.99 17.24
CA ARG A 5 27.01 8.32 15.95
C ARG A 5 27.55 9.34 14.93
N PRO A 6 28.77 9.19 14.40
CA PRO A 6 29.28 10.07 13.36
C PRO A 6 28.65 9.69 11.99
N GLY A 7 28.07 10.67 11.27
CA GLY A 7 27.71 10.53 9.85
C GLY A 7 26.28 10.91 9.43
N ALA A 8 25.36 11.23 10.34
CA ALA A 8 23.93 11.33 10.03
C ALA A 8 23.40 12.70 9.52
N SER A 9 24.22 13.74 9.35
CA SER A 9 23.67 15.12 9.28
C SER A 9 23.49 15.72 7.88
N ALA A 10 24.44 15.59 6.95
CA ALA A 10 24.38 16.27 5.64
C ALA A 10 23.79 15.40 4.51
N ASP A 11 24.28 14.17 4.34
CA ASP A 11 23.84 13.28 3.26
C ASP A 11 22.39 12.85 3.41
N THR A 12 21.95 12.56 4.63
CA THR A 12 20.55 12.24 4.90
C THR A 12 19.64 13.45 4.68
N ALA A 13 20.10 14.67 4.94
CA ALA A 13 19.35 15.89 4.64
C ALA A 13 19.24 16.12 3.13
N GLY A 14 20.33 15.91 2.39
CA GLY A 14 20.34 15.92 0.92
C GLY A 14 19.35 14.92 0.33
N ILE A 15 19.40 13.66 0.77
CA ILE A 15 18.48 12.59 0.34
C ILE A 15 17.02 12.95 0.66
N ARG A 16 16.73 13.48 1.87
CA ARG A 16 15.38 13.91 2.25
C ARG A 16 14.86 15.02 1.33
N SER A 17 15.70 15.99 1.00
CA SER A 17 15.36 17.10 0.11
C SER A 17 15.06 16.61 -1.31
N GLN A 18 15.92 15.74 -1.86
CA GLN A 18 15.72 15.14 -3.17
C GLN A 18 14.44 14.30 -3.23
N LYS A 19 14.18 13.46 -2.22
CA LYS A 19 12.92 12.71 -2.10
C LYS A 19 11.72 13.65 -2.05
N ARG A 20 11.78 14.75 -1.29
CA ARG A 20 10.68 15.74 -1.22
C ARG A 20 10.45 16.44 -2.57
N ALA A 21 11.51 16.80 -3.29
CA ALA A 21 11.41 17.39 -4.62
C ALA A 21 10.75 16.41 -5.61
N LEU A 22 11.21 15.16 -5.64
CA LEU A 22 10.63 14.11 -6.49
C LEU A 22 9.15 13.86 -6.16
N ARG A 23 8.78 13.77 -4.88
CA ARG A 23 7.36 13.58 -4.50
C ARG A 23 6.47 14.70 -5.03
N ARG A 24 6.90 15.96 -4.93
CA ARG A 24 6.15 17.10 -5.45
C ARG A 24 6.00 17.04 -6.96
N GLN A 25 7.09 16.69 -7.67
CA GLN A 25 7.07 16.57 -9.13
C GLN A 25 6.07 15.52 -9.60
N ILE A 26 6.08 14.32 -9.00
CA ILE A 26 5.18 13.22 -9.38
C ILE A 26 3.73 13.56 -9.06
N LEU A 27 3.46 14.12 -7.87
CA LEU A 27 2.10 14.53 -7.50
C LEU A 27 1.56 15.59 -8.46
N ALA A 28 2.40 16.53 -8.92
CA ALA A 28 2.00 17.54 -9.89
C ALA A 28 1.77 17.01 -11.31
N SER A 29 2.34 15.84 -11.65
CA SER A 29 2.20 15.22 -12.96
C SER A 29 1.21 14.06 -13.01
N ARG A 30 0.58 13.70 -11.88
CA ARG A 30 -0.41 12.62 -11.84
C ARG A 30 -1.68 13.09 -12.56
N ASP A 31 -2.00 12.40 -13.64
CA ASP A 31 -3.33 12.47 -14.24
C ASP A 31 -4.25 11.52 -13.47
N GLU A 32 -5.30 12.06 -12.87
CA GLU A 32 -6.28 11.29 -12.10
C GLU A 32 -7.15 10.37 -12.98
N ASN A 33 -7.05 10.49 -14.31
CA ASN A 33 -7.93 9.81 -15.27
C ASN A 33 -7.25 8.74 -16.13
N ASP A 34 -6.03 8.28 -15.80
CA ASP A 34 -5.37 7.20 -16.56
C ASP A 34 -5.89 5.80 -16.20
N LEU A 35 -7.20 5.61 -16.42
CA LEU A 35 -7.94 4.38 -16.12
C LEU A 35 -7.42 3.17 -16.89
N THR A 36 -6.87 3.39 -18.10
CA THR A 36 -6.35 2.31 -18.96
C THR A 36 -5.07 1.72 -18.37
N GLN A 37 -4.16 2.57 -17.88
CA GLN A 37 -2.96 2.09 -17.21
C GLN A 37 -3.29 1.38 -15.89
N ASP A 38 -4.29 1.84 -15.16
CA ASP A 38 -4.73 1.18 -13.92
C ASP A 38 -5.25 -0.24 -14.17
N ALA A 39 -6.10 -0.43 -15.18
CA ALA A 39 -6.60 -1.76 -15.54
C ALA A 39 -5.46 -2.74 -15.90
N ALA A 40 -4.48 -2.29 -16.70
CA ALA A 40 -3.32 -3.11 -17.05
C ALA A 40 -2.46 -3.48 -15.83
N ARG A 41 -2.27 -2.54 -14.89
CA ARG A 41 -1.55 -2.79 -13.64
C ARG A 41 -2.28 -3.80 -12.75
N GLN A 42 -3.59 -3.64 -12.58
CA GLN A 42 -4.42 -4.56 -11.80
C GLN A 42 -4.36 -5.99 -12.37
N ALA A 43 -4.54 -6.13 -13.69
CA ALA A 43 -4.45 -7.43 -14.37
C ALA A 43 -3.09 -8.09 -14.14
N ARG A 44 -2.00 -7.31 -14.25
CA ARG A 44 -0.64 -7.83 -13.99
C ARG A 44 -0.43 -8.26 -12.55
N VAL A 45 -0.98 -7.54 -11.57
CA VAL A 45 -0.90 -7.94 -10.16
C VAL A 45 -1.65 -9.25 -9.92
N ILE A 46 -2.86 -9.39 -10.47
CA ILE A 46 -3.65 -10.62 -10.35
C ILE A 46 -2.92 -11.81 -10.98
N GLU A 47 -2.32 -11.63 -12.15
CA GLU A 47 -1.51 -12.67 -12.80
C GLU A 47 -0.33 -13.12 -11.92
N LEU A 48 0.35 -12.17 -11.27
CA LEU A 48 1.45 -12.48 -10.34
C LEU A 48 0.97 -13.20 -9.07
N ILE A 49 -0.22 -12.88 -8.57
CA ILE A 49 -0.85 -13.61 -7.46
C ILE A 49 -1.13 -15.05 -7.90
N ASP A 50 -1.70 -15.26 -9.09
CA ASP A 50 -1.99 -16.59 -9.62
C ASP A 50 -0.72 -17.44 -9.81
N GLN A 51 0.38 -16.82 -10.24
CA GLN A 51 1.68 -17.48 -10.41
C GLN A 51 2.36 -17.82 -9.08
N SER A 52 2.19 -16.99 -8.06
CA SER A 52 2.85 -17.17 -6.75
C SER A 52 2.04 -18.00 -5.76
N GLN A 53 0.74 -18.20 -6.02
CA GLN A 53 -0.17 -19.00 -5.19
C GLN A 53 -0.08 -18.66 -3.68
N PRO A 54 -0.17 -17.37 -3.28
CA PRO A 54 -0.10 -16.98 -1.88
C PRO A 54 -1.34 -17.47 -1.13
N LYS A 55 -1.25 -17.58 0.20
CA LYS A 55 -2.43 -17.79 1.06
C LYS A 55 -2.91 -16.48 1.67
N VAL A 56 -1.96 -15.59 1.97
CA VAL A 56 -2.22 -14.27 2.55
C VAL A 56 -1.64 -13.17 1.66
N VAL A 57 -2.51 -12.24 1.26
CA VAL A 57 -2.15 -11.07 0.45
C VAL A 57 -2.33 -9.80 1.29
N ALA A 58 -1.24 -9.07 1.51
CA ALA A 58 -1.29 -7.73 2.08
C ALA A 58 -1.56 -6.70 0.97
N CYS A 59 -2.64 -5.94 1.09
CA CYS A 59 -3.04 -4.94 0.11
C CYS A 59 -3.54 -3.66 0.78
N TYR A 60 -3.12 -2.50 0.29
CA TYR A 60 -3.64 -1.23 0.78
C TYR A 60 -5.06 -0.96 0.25
N LEU A 61 -5.89 -0.29 1.05
CA LEU A 61 -7.22 0.13 0.61
C LEU A 61 -7.14 1.47 -0.11
N TYR A 62 -7.67 1.48 -1.33
CA TYR A 62 -7.62 2.60 -2.25
C TYR A 62 -8.29 3.88 -1.73
N LEU A 63 -7.62 5.02 -1.92
CA LEU A 63 -8.18 6.37 -1.87
C LEU A 63 -7.80 7.12 -3.17
N PRO A 64 -8.73 7.76 -3.89
CA PRO A 64 -8.38 8.57 -5.07
C PRO A 64 -7.31 9.63 -4.74
N PRO A 65 -6.33 9.89 -5.62
CA PRO A 65 -6.16 9.37 -6.98
C PRO A 65 -5.11 8.24 -7.09
N GLU A 66 -5.06 7.31 -6.13
CA GLU A 66 -4.23 6.10 -6.25
C GLU A 66 -4.78 5.11 -7.30
N PRO A 67 -4.04 4.07 -7.71
CA PRO A 67 -4.63 2.98 -8.47
C PRO A 67 -5.68 2.26 -7.64
N ALA A 68 -6.86 2.03 -8.21
CA ALA A 68 -7.95 1.35 -7.51
C ALA A 68 -7.55 -0.11 -7.19
N THR A 69 -7.47 -0.46 -5.90
CA THR A 69 -7.10 -1.80 -5.44
C THR A 69 -8.28 -2.70 -5.13
N ASN A 70 -9.51 -2.17 -5.17
CA ASN A 70 -10.73 -2.94 -4.91
C ASN A 70 -10.82 -4.17 -5.83
N ILE A 71 -10.52 -4.02 -7.12
CA ILE A 71 -10.53 -5.14 -8.09
C ILE A 71 -9.54 -6.24 -7.69
N ILE A 72 -8.37 -5.87 -7.15
CA ILE A 72 -7.36 -6.83 -6.67
C ILE A 72 -7.86 -7.54 -5.40
N VAL A 73 -8.48 -6.81 -4.48
CA VAL A 73 -9.06 -7.35 -3.24
C VAL A 73 -10.19 -8.33 -3.55
N ASP A 74 -11.13 -7.94 -4.40
CA ASP A 74 -12.25 -8.76 -4.84
C ASP A 74 -11.75 -10.06 -5.50
N ALA A 75 -10.77 -9.94 -6.41
CA ALA A 75 -10.16 -11.09 -7.07
C ALA A 75 -9.47 -12.06 -6.09
N CYS A 76 -8.88 -11.55 -5.01
CA CYS A 76 -8.30 -12.38 -3.94
C CYS A 76 -9.39 -13.11 -3.16
N HIS A 77 -10.49 -12.44 -2.81
CA HIS A 77 -11.62 -13.06 -2.10
C HIS A 77 -12.29 -14.15 -2.93
N GLU A 78 -12.50 -13.92 -4.23
CA GLU A 78 -13.03 -14.92 -5.16
C GLU A 78 -12.18 -16.19 -5.23
N ARG A 79 -10.87 -16.08 -4.99
CA ARG A 79 -9.91 -17.19 -4.93
C ARG A 79 -9.83 -17.85 -3.55
N GLY A 80 -10.58 -17.35 -2.56
CA GLY A 80 -10.52 -17.82 -1.17
C GLY A 80 -9.23 -17.42 -0.45
N LEU A 81 -8.53 -16.38 -0.92
CA LEU A 81 -7.31 -15.87 -0.28
C LEU A 81 -7.67 -14.99 0.92
N THR A 82 -6.79 -14.99 1.93
CA THR A 82 -6.90 -14.04 3.05
C THR A 82 -6.31 -12.70 2.62
N VAL A 83 -7.12 -11.65 2.63
CA VAL A 83 -6.65 -10.28 2.38
C VAL A 83 -6.43 -9.56 3.71
N VAL A 84 -5.28 -8.91 3.85
CA VAL A 84 -4.98 -8.07 5.00
C VAL A 84 -4.67 -6.63 4.58
N ALA A 85 -5.22 -5.66 5.30
CA ALA A 85 -5.04 -4.25 5.03
C ALA A 85 -4.40 -3.51 6.20
N PRO A 86 -3.64 -2.43 5.95
CA PRO A 86 -3.01 -1.66 7.01
C PRO A 86 -4.05 -0.86 7.81
N LEU A 87 -3.97 -0.96 9.14
CA LEU A 87 -4.62 -0.08 10.11
C LEU A 87 -3.63 1.03 10.49
N LEU A 88 -3.83 2.22 9.93
CA LEU A 88 -2.98 3.38 10.19
C LEU A 88 -3.39 4.08 11.50
N ARG A 89 -3.02 3.47 12.64
CA ARG A 89 -3.21 4.04 13.98
C ARG A 89 -1.85 4.34 14.62
N GLY A 90 -1.46 5.62 14.68
CA GLY A 90 -0.20 6.04 15.30
C GLY A 90 1.02 5.88 14.38
N VAL A 91 2.18 5.59 14.96
CA VAL A 91 3.48 5.59 14.25
C VAL A 91 3.82 4.27 13.55
N GLN A 92 3.19 3.16 13.92
CA GLN A 92 3.40 1.86 13.30
C GLN A 92 2.07 1.32 12.76
N PRO A 93 2.01 0.92 11.48
CA PRO A 93 0.82 0.30 10.93
C PRO A 93 0.59 -1.05 11.60
N ARG A 94 -0.64 -1.29 12.07
CA ARG A 94 -1.11 -2.64 12.37
C ARG A 94 -1.79 -3.21 11.12
N TRP A 95 -2.19 -4.47 11.15
CA TRP A 95 -2.83 -5.13 10.01
C TRP A 95 -4.15 -5.74 10.43
N ALA A 96 -5.12 -5.75 9.52
CA ALA A 96 -6.46 -6.27 9.75
C ALA A 96 -6.85 -7.23 8.63
N VAL A 97 -7.51 -8.33 8.97
CA VAL A 97 -8.14 -9.20 7.97
C VAL A 97 -9.35 -8.47 7.39
N VAL A 98 -9.42 -8.38 6.06
CA VAL A 98 -10.52 -7.73 5.36
C VAL A 98 -11.33 -8.79 4.62
N SER A 99 -12.63 -8.76 4.81
CA SER A 99 -13.64 -9.53 4.07
C SER A 99 -14.58 -8.59 3.30
N PRO A 100 -15.39 -9.10 2.36
CA PRO A 100 -16.42 -8.31 1.67
C PRO A 100 -17.42 -7.62 2.62
N GLU A 101 -17.65 -8.18 3.80
CA GLU A 101 -18.57 -7.67 4.82
C GLU A 101 -17.91 -6.65 5.77
N THR A 102 -16.59 -6.47 5.69
CA THR A 102 -15.85 -5.56 6.56
C THR A 102 -16.31 -4.13 6.33
N ARG A 103 -16.75 -3.45 7.41
CA ARG A 103 -17.19 -2.06 7.30
C ARG A 103 -15.99 -1.14 7.29
N LEU A 104 -16.01 -0.19 6.36
CA LEU A 104 -14.97 0.82 6.20
C LEU A 104 -15.48 2.18 6.65
N ALA A 105 -14.60 2.96 7.28
CA ALA A 105 -14.80 4.39 7.53
C ALA A 105 -13.59 5.20 7.08
N PRO A 106 -13.74 6.51 6.82
CA PRO A 106 -12.60 7.38 6.60
C PRO A 106 -11.65 7.36 7.81
N GLY A 107 -10.39 6.99 7.56
CA GLY A 107 -9.32 6.96 8.56
C GLY A 107 -8.34 8.11 8.42
N TRP A 108 -7.08 7.85 8.76
CA TRP A 108 -6.01 8.83 8.64
C TRP A 108 -5.89 9.32 7.18
N ALA A 109 -5.85 10.64 7.01
CA ALA A 109 -5.83 11.31 5.69
C ALA A 109 -6.97 10.92 4.73
N GLY A 110 -8.09 10.40 5.26
CA GLY A 110 -9.25 9.97 4.46
C GLY A 110 -9.18 8.54 3.94
N ILE A 111 -8.08 7.83 4.18
CA ILE A 111 -7.86 6.46 3.68
C ILE A 111 -8.91 5.52 4.31
N PRO A 112 -9.64 4.70 3.52
CA PRO A 112 -10.59 3.74 4.08
C PRO A 112 -9.93 2.83 5.11
N THR A 113 -10.52 2.75 6.29
CA THR A 113 -10.01 1.98 7.43
C THR A 113 -11.07 1.00 7.91
N PRO A 114 -10.72 -0.29 8.08
CA PRO A 114 -11.59 -1.29 8.69
C PRO A 114 -12.03 -0.90 10.12
N LEU A 115 -13.33 -1.00 10.40
CA LEU A 115 -13.92 -0.67 11.70
C LEU A 115 -14.00 -1.88 12.64
N ASP A 116 -14.35 -3.04 12.08
CA ASP A 116 -14.74 -4.27 12.78
C ASP A 116 -13.92 -5.48 12.35
N ALA A 117 -12.73 -5.25 11.81
CA ALA A 117 -11.82 -6.30 11.38
C ALA A 117 -10.93 -6.83 12.52
N ASP A 118 -10.68 -8.14 12.49
CA ASP A 118 -9.72 -8.81 13.36
C ASP A 118 -8.29 -8.39 13.03
N GLU A 119 -7.49 -8.18 14.08
CA GLU A 119 -6.07 -7.86 13.92
C GLU A 119 -5.30 -9.07 13.38
N PHE A 120 -4.57 -8.84 12.28
CA PHE A 120 -3.69 -9.83 11.69
C PHE A 120 -2.27 -9.70 12.26
N THR A 121 -1.76 -10.81 12.80
CA THR A 121 -0.42 -10.91 13.42
C THR A 121 0.51 -11.88 12.70
N GLY A 122 0.07 -12.43 11.57
CA GLY A 122 0.83 -13.39 10.77
C GLY A 122 1.77 -12.73 9.76
N VAL A 123 2.22 -13.53 8.79
CA VAL A 123 3.06 -13.10 7.67
C VAL A 123 2.24 -13.15 6.39
N ALA A 124 2.33 -12.10 5.57
CA ALA A 124 1.77 -12.11 4.22
C ALA A 124 2.76 -12.76 3.25
N ASP A 125 2.26 -13.61 2.36
CA ASP A 125 3.07 -14.29 1.35
C ASP A 125 3.30 -13.39 0.12
N PHE A 126 2.37 -12.44 -0.10
CA PHE A 126 2.41 -11.47 -1.18
C PHE A 126 2.03 -10.08 -0.67
N VAL A 127 2.76 -9.03 -1.08
CA VAL A 127 2.51 -7.65 -0.64
C VAL A 127 2.33 -6.74 -1.84
N VAL A 128 1.13 -6.17 -1.98
CA VAL A 128 0.85 -5.06 -2.89
C VAL A 128 1.16 -3.76 -2.15
N CYS A 129 2.35 -3.21 -2.41
CA CYS A 129 2.82 -1.99 -1.76
C CYS A 129 2.31 -0.74 -2.49
N SER A 130 1.78 0.24 -1.74
CA SER A 130 1.59 1.58 -2.27
C SER A 130 2.94 2.30 -2.37
N ALA A 131 3.13 3.03 -3.46
CA ALA A 131 4.32 3.85 -3.68
C ALA A 131 3.99 5.03 -4.59
N LEU A 132 4.68 6.15 -4.36
CA LEU A 132 4.62 7.28 -5.29
C LEU A 132 5.57 7.09 -6.48
N ALA A 133 6.70 6.41 -6.27
CA ALA A 133 7.71 6.17 -7.29
C ALA A 133 8.43 4.85 -7.02
N ALA A 134 8.77 4.13 -8.09
CA ALA A 134 9.67 2.98 -8.07
C ALA A 134 10.52 3.00 -9.34
N THR A 135 11.68 2.36 -9.29
CA THR A 135 12.53 2.11 -10.46
C THR A 135 12.47 0.63 -10.81
N ALA A 136 12.64 0.28 -12.08
CA ALA A 136 12.88 -1.11 -12.46
C ALA A 136 14.15 -1.62 -11.76
N SER A 137 14.12 -2.90 -11.36
CA SER A 137 15.27 -3.60 -10.78
C SER A 137 16.06 -4.31 -11.87
#